data_AF-A0A0R1MW11-F1
#
_entry.id   AF-A0A0R1MW11-F1
#
_cell.length_a   1.000
_cell.length_b   1.000
_cell.length_c   1.000
_cell.angle_alpha   90.00
_cell.angle_beta   90.00
_cell.angle_gamma   90.00
#
_symmetry.space_group_name_H-M   'P 1'
#
loop_
_entity.id
_entity.type
_entity.pdbx_description
1 polymer ?
#
loop_
_entity_poly.entity_id
_entity_poly.type
_entity_poly.pdbx_seq_one_letter_code
_entity_poly.pdbx_strand_id
1 'polypeptide(L)'
;MKVTRPELAGRALDLFRKKGFDAVSVNDIAGSFNVTKGSFYHYFKSKDDILMDYYNNLLLNSNVLLDQILAGPTPIPAKIKTLTEIAVNATVTLGPDLLRRLLVLYLASADDLTILQEGGYLVNYLAAMKTLFTQGKDQGLWDTKLSGEDLYWNYIHDLLGLLSEWSAKKGSFDLRKAAAKMVSFLPIKD
;
A
#
# COMPACT_ATOMS: atom_id res chain seq x y z
N MET A 1 -8.72 -2.25 31.43
CA MET A 1 -8.97 -1.63 30.11
C MET A 1 -8.93 -2.75 29.07
N LYS A 2 -9.96 -2.89 28.22
CA LYS A 2 -9.97 -3.90 27.15
C LYS A 2 -9.25 -3.31 25.94
N VAL A 3 -8.06 -3.83 25.63
CA VAL A 3 -7.30 -3.40 24.45
C VAL A 3 -8.07 -3.79 23.20
N THR A 4 -8.22 -2.87 22.26
CA THR A 4 -8.85 -3.15 20.96
C THR A 4 -7.81 -3.57 19.92
N ARG A 5 -8.24 -4.27 18.86
CA ARG A 5 -7.37 -4.66 17.75
C ARG A 5 -6.63 -3.46 17.12
N PRO A 6 -7.28 -2.31 16.82
CA PRO A 6 -6.58 -1.15 16.25
C PRO A 6 -5.59 -0.49 17.21
N GLU A 7 -5.94 -0.38 18.50
CA GLU A 7 -5.01 0.13 19.51
C GLU A 7 -3.75 -0.74 19.57
N LEU A 8 -3.93 -2.07 19.59
CA LEU A 8 -2.84 -3.04 19.60
C LEU A 8 -1.91 -2.87 18.39
N ALA A 9 -2.50 -2.78 17.19
CA ALA A 9 -1.76 -2.56 15.96
C ALA A 9 -0.96 -1.26 15.99
N GLY A 10 -1.58 -0.14 16.41
CA GLY A 10 -0.94 1.18 16.48
C GLY A 10 0.36 1.17 17.30
N ARG A 11 0.32 0.63 18.52
CA ARG A 11 1.51 0.60 19.39
C ARG A 11 2.55 -0.41 18.93
N ALA A 12 2.13 -1.53 18.34
CA ALA A 12 3.05 -2.48 17.74
C ALA A 12 3.85 -1.84 16.60
N LEU A 13 3.19 -1.05 15.74
CA LEU A 13 3.87 -0.28 14.68
C LEU A 13 4.84 0.74 15.25
N ASP A 14 4.48 1.42 16.33
CA ASP A 14 5.40 2.34 17.01
C ASP A 14 6.63 1.62 17.58
N LEU A 15 6.45 0.41 18.12
CA LEU A 15 7.57 -0.43 18.54
C LEU A 15 8.43 -0.82 17.34
N PHE A 16 7.82 -1.23 16.22
CA PHE A 16 8.55 -1.60 15.01
C PHE A 16 9.35 -0.41 14.44
N ARG A 17 8.77 0.79 14.42
CA ARG A 17 9.46 2.02 13.98
C ARG A 17 10.64 2.37 14.89
N LYS A 18 10.51 2.17 16.21
CA LYS A 18 11.55 2.53 17.18
C LYS A 18 12.70 1.53 17.26
N LYS A 19 12.39 0.23 17.17
CA LYS A 19 13.36 -0.84 17.44
C LYS A 19 13.72 -1.68 16.21
N GLY A 20 13.01 -1.50 15.10
CA GLY A 20 13.07 -2.37 13.94
C GLY A 20 12.10 -3.55 14.06
N PHE A 21 11.51 -3.96 12.94
CA PHE A 21 10.51 -5.04 12.88
C PHE A 21 11.03 -6.37 13.44
N ASP A 22 12.27 -6.73 13.07
CA ASP A 22 12.88 -8.01 13.46
C ASP A 22 13.24 -8.05 14.95
N ALA A 23 13.60 -6.92 15.54
CA ALA A 23 14.04 -6.79 16.93
C ALA A 23 12.88 -6.75 17.96
N VAL A 24 11.64 -6.53 17.52
CA VAL A 24 10.47 -6.52 18.41
C VAL A 24 9.86 -7.92 18.47
N SER A 25 9.73 -8.52 19.64
CA SER A 25 9.04 -9.81 19.82
C SER A 25 7.54 -9.66 20.10
N VAL A 26 6.77 -10.74 19.97
CA VAL A 26 5.36 -10.77 20.43
C VAL A 26 5.27 -10.47 21.93
N ASN A 27 6.27 -10.87 22.72
CA ASN A 27 6.32 -10.58 24.15
C ASN A 27 6.52 -9.08 24.42
N ASP A 28 7.36 -8.40 23.62
CA ASP A 28 7.53 -6.95 23.73
C ASP A 28 6.22 -6.21 23.46
N ILE A 29 5.47 -6.64 22.43
CA ILE A 29 4.18 -6.06 22.09
C ILE A 29 3.17 -6.32 23.20
N ALA A 30 2.99 -7.57 23.63
CA ALA A 30 2.05 -7.94 24.69
C ALA A 30 2.36 -7.20 26.01
N GLY A 31 3.65 -7.14 26.38
CA GLY A 31 4.13 -6.40 27.54
C GLY A 31 3.84 -4.91 27.46
N SER A 32 3.94 -4.30 26.27
CA SER A 32 3.62 -2.87 26.09
C SER A 32 2.14 -2.53 26.37
N PHE A 33 1.25 -3.51 26.28
CA PHE A 33 -0.19 -3.38 26.57
C PHE A 33 -0.60 -3.94 27.93
N ASN A 34 0.35 -4.48 28.70
CA ASN A 34 0.08 -5.22 29.93
C ASN A 34 -0.93 -6.35 29.71
N VAL A 35 -0.85 -7.04 28.57
CA VAL A 35 -1.65 -8.22 28.24
C VAL A 35 -0.76 -9.45 28.14
N THR A 36 -1.36 -10.64 28.25
CA THR A 36 -0.62 -11.88 28.09
C THR A 36 -0.31 -12.17 26.62
N LYS A 37 0.70 -13.02 26.38
CA LYS A 37 0.98 -13.57 25.04
C LYS A 37 -0.23 -14.31 24.45
N GLY A 38 -0.98 -15.05 25.28
CA GLY A 38 -2.23 -15.70 24.84
C GLY A 38 -3.28 -14.69 24.41
N SER A 39 -3.42 -13.59 25.15
CA SER A 39 -4.32 -12.49 24.79
C SER A 39 -3.95 -11.84 23.46
N PHE A 40 -2.66 -11.68 23.15
CA PHE A 40 -2.20 -11.19 21.85
C PHE A 40 -2.71 -12.08 20.71
N TYR A 41 -2.62 -13.40 20.85
CA TYR A 41 -3.02 -14.35 19.80
C TYR A 41 -4.54 -14.40 19.56
N HIS A 42 -5.35 -13.85 20.46
CA HIS A 42 -6.77 -13.59 20.18
C HIS A 42 -6.98 -12.46 19.16
N TYR A 43 -6.01 -11.54 19.02
CA TYR A 43 -6.06 -10.45 18.06
C TYR A 43 -5.31 -10.79 16.78
N PHE A 44 -4.06 -11.26 16.86
CA PHE A 44 -3.21 -11.47 15.69
C PHE A 44 -2.49 -12.81 15.75
N LYS A 45 -2.37 -13.54 14.63
CA LYS A 45 -1.64 -14.82 14.61
C LYS A 45 -0.13 -14.61 14.61
N SER A 46 0.33 -13.46 14.11
CA SER A 46 1.75 -13.12 14.00
C SER A 46 2.01 -11.62 14.08
N LYS A 47 3.29 -11.20 14.12
CA LYS A 47 3.66 -9.78 13.93
C LYS A 47 3.43 -9.30 12.50
N ASP A 48 3.54 -10.21 11.52
CA ASP A 48 3.26 -9.92 10.12
C ASP A 48 1.79 -9.60 9.91
N ASP A 49 0.89 -10.32 10.60
CA ASP A 49 -0.54 -10.05 10.57
C ASP A 49 -0.84 -8.62 11.01
N ILE A 50 -0.11 -8.07 11.98
CA ILE A 50 -0.28 -6.67 12.40
C ILE A 50 0.09 -5.71 11.27
N LEU A 51 1.18 -5.99 10.57
CA LEU A 51 1.67 -5.14 9.50
C LEU A 51 0.74 -5.21 8.28
N MET A 52 0.23 -6.40 7.95
CA MET A 52 -0.77 -6.61 6.91
C MET A 52 -2.12 -5.99 7.27
N ASP A 53 -2.58 -6.18 8.51
CA ASP A 53 -3.79 -5.56 9.04
C ASP A 53 -3.68 -4.04 9.00
N TYR A 54 -2.53 -3.47 9.40
CA TYR A 54 -2.27 -2.05 9.25
C TYR A 54 -2.32 -1.63 7.79
N TYR A 55 -1.67 -2.32 6.85
CA TYR A 55 -1.70 -1.91 5.45
C TYR A 55 -3.11 -2.00 4.82
N ASN A 56 -3.87 -3.03 5.19
CA ASN A 56 -5.26 -3.20 4.75
C ASN A 56 -6.20 -2.18 5.41
N ASN A 57 -5.95 -1.79 6.67
CA ASN A 57 -6.83 -0.95 7.49
C ASN A 57 -6.43 0.53 7.61
N LEU A 58 -5.17 0.90 7.32
CA LEU A 58 -4.68 2.29 7.19
C LEU A 58 -5.55 3.08 6.21
N LEU A 59 -6.32 2.35 5.42
CA LEU A 59 -7.06 2.82 4.27
C LEU A 59 -8.55 2.45 4.37
N LEU A 60 -9.06 2.15 5.58
CA LEU A 60 -10.49 2.00 5.87
C LEU A 60 -11.31 3.25 5.50
N ASN A 61 -10.71 4.44 5.57
CA ASN A 61 -11.30 5.68 5.04
C ASN A 61 -11.06 5.86 3.53
N SER A 62 -10.18 5.06 2.94
CA SER A 62 -9.68 5.27 1.58
C SER A 62 -10.43 4.48 0.53
N ASN A 63 -11.17 3.42 0.88
CA ASN A 63 -12.13 2.83 -0.06
C ASN A 63 -13.25 3.83 -0.39
N VAL A 64 -13.76 4.55 0.62
CA VAL A 64 -14.72 5.64 0.41
C VAL A 64 -14.12 6.75 -0.45
N LEU A 65 -12.88 7.16 -0.15
CA LEU A 65 -12.18 8.17 -0.96
C LEU A 65 -11.90 7.68 -2.39
N LEU A 66 -11.53 6.40 -2.56
CA LEU A 66 -11.32 5.76 -3.86
C LEU A 66 -12.61 5.81 -4.67
N ASP A 67 -13.74 5.40 -4.08
CA ASP A 67 -15.06 5.46 -4.73
C ASP A 67 -15.43 6.90 -5.11
N GLN A 68 -15.17 7.87 -4.22
CA GLN A 68 -15.39 9.30 -4.52
C GLN A 68 -14.52 9.80 -5.67
N ILE A 69 -13.24 9.41 -5.72
CA ILE A 69 -12.34 9.78 -6.81
C ILE A 69 -12.82 9.15 -8.11
N LEU A 70 -13.23 7.87 -8.10
CA LEU A 70 -13.70 7.17 -9.28
C LEU A 70 -15.02 7.75 -9.81
N ALA A 71 -15.97 8.08 -8.92
CA ALA A 71 -17.25 8.69 -9.28
C ALA A 71 -17.13 10.19 -9.62
N GLY A 72 -16.07 10.85 -9.19
CA GLY A 72 -15.84 12.27 -9.39
C GLY A 72 -15.62 12.67 -10.86
N PRO A 73 -15.82 13.96 -11.19
CA PRO A 73 -15.77 14.46 -12.57
C PRO A 73 -14.35 14.68 -13.11
N THR A 74 -13.31 14.42 -12.30
CA THR A 74 -11.92 14.67 -12.71
C THR A 74 -11.50 13.79 -13.89
N PRO A 75 -10.63 14.26 -14.80
CA PRO A 75 -10.12 13.42 -15.89
C PRO A 75 -9.37 12.18 -15.38
N ILE A 76 -9.38 11.09 -16.17
CA ILE A 76 -8.71 9.83 -15.85
C ILE A 76 -7.22 10.03 -15.45
N PRO A 77 -6.40 10.79 -16.19
CA PRO A 77 -5.00 11.03 -15.79
C PRO A 77 -4.87 11.69 -14.41
N ALA A 78 -5.77 12.61 -14.07
CA ALA A 78 -5.79 13.26 -12.76
C ALA A 78 -6.21 12.31 -11.64
N LYS A 79 -7.14 11.37 -11.91
CA LYS A 79 -7.49 10.29 -10.97
C LYS A 79 -6.29 9.39 -10.69
N ILE A 80 -5.59 8.92 -11.72
CA ILE A 80 -4.37 8.11 -11.60
C ILE A 80 -3.30 8.82 -10.75
N LYS A 81 -3.06 10.11 -11.03
CA LYS A 81 -2.14 10.94 -10.25
C LYS A 81 -2.53 11.00 -8.77
N THR A 82 -3.78 11.30 -8.49
CA THR A 82 -4.30 11.45 -7.11
C THR A 82 -4.19 10.13 -6.33
N LEU A 83 -4.59 9.02 -6.95
CA LEU A 83 -4.52 7.68 -6.32
C LEU A 83 -3.07 7.27 -6.03
N THR A 84 -2.15 7.60 -6.95
CA THR A 84 -0.72 7.33 -6.76
C THR A 84 -0.14 8.18 -5.64
N GLU A 85 -0.50 9.46 -5.56
CA GLU A 85 -0.09 10.34 -4.47
C GLU A 85 -0.58 9.84 -3.11
N ILE A 86 -1.83 9.39 -3.02
CA ILE A 86 -2.39 8.79 -1.79
C ILE A 86 -1.59 7.54 -1.39
N ALA A 87 -1.38 6.61 -2.33
CA ALA A 87 -0.63 5.39 -2.07
C ALA A 87 0.81 5.69 -1.60
N VAL A 88 1.50 6.59 -2.31
CA VAL A 88 2.89 6.97 -1.98
C VAL A 88 2.97 7.71 -0.64
N ASN A 89 2.02 8.59 -0.31
CA ASN A 89 1.98 9.26 0.99
C ASN A 89 1.78 8.27 2.15
N ALA A 90 0.91 7.28 1.98
CA ALA A 90 0.74 6.19 2.93
C ALA A 90 2.04 5.39 3.11
N THR A 91 2.72 5.07 2.00
CA THR A 91 4.01 4.39 2.01
C THR A 91 5.11 5.19 2.72
N VAL A 92 5.22 6.50 2.46
CA VAL A 92 6.22 7.33 3.17
C VAL A 92 5.93 7.39 4.67
N THR A 93 4.65 7.44 5.06
CA THR A 93 4.22 7.43 6.48
C THR A 93 4.52 6.09 7.16
N LEU A 94 4.45 4.99 6.42
CA LEU A 94 4.85 3.67 6.90
C LEU A 94 6.36 3.61 7.17
N GLY A 95 7.15 4.17 6.25
CA GLY A 95 8.61 4.20 6.33
C GLY A 95 9.27 3.04 5.59
N PRO A 96 10.56 3.18 5.21
CA PRO A 96 11.23 2.27 4.29
C PRO A 96 11.43 0.86 4.86
N ASP A 97 11.68 0.71 6.16
CA ASP A 97 11.93 -0.60 6.77
C ASP A 97 10.67 -1.47 6.83
N LEU A 98 9.53 -0.87 7.18
CA LEU A 98 8.26 -1.59 7.20
C LEU A 98 7.72 -1.83 5.80
N LEU A 99 7.94 -0.90 4.86
CA LEU A 99 7.66 -1.16 3.45
C LEU A 99 8.47 -2.36 2.93
N ARG A 100 9.77 -2.43 3.25
CA ARG A 100 10.62 -3.57 2.86
C ARG A 100 10.07 -4.88 3.40
N ARG A 101 9.60 -4.91 4.65
CA ARG A 101 8.96 -6.11 5.21
C ARG A 101 7.67 -6.47 4.48
N LEU A 102 6.81 -5.49 4.17
CA LEU A 102 5.60 -5.71 3.37
C LEU A 102 5.92 -6.26 1.98
N LEU A 103 6.94 -5.75 1.31
CA LEU A 103 7.35 -6.25 -0.01
C LEU A 103 7.86 -7.69 0.06
N VAL A 104 8.58 -8.07 1.12
CA VAL A 104 8.98 -9.47 1.35
C VAL A 104 7.76 -10.36 1.54
N LEU A 105 6.76 -9.93 2.30
CA LEU A 105 5.52 -10.69 2.48
C LEU A 105 4.75 -10.82 1.16
N TYR A 106 4.61 -9.73 0.41
CA TYR A 106 3.97 -9.73 -0.90
C TYR A 106 4.63 -10.73 -1.86
N LEU A 107 5.97 -10.71 -1.96
CA LEU A 107 6.71 -11.63 -2.84
C LEU A 107 6.67 -13.08 -2.35
N ALA A 108 6.67 -13.31 -1.03
CA ALA A 108 6.58 -14.64 -0.46
C ALA A 108 5.19 -15.28 -0.63
N SER A 109 4.17 -14.45 -0.85
CA SER A 109 2.77 -14.87 -0.97
C SER A 109 2.25 -14.77 -2.42
N ALA A 110 3.13 -14.81 -3.42
CA ALA A 110 2.75 -14.67 -4.83
C ALA A 110 1.68 -15.69 -5.29
N ASP A 111 1.67 -16.89 -4.69
CA ASP A 111 0.69 -17.95 -4.97
C ASP A 111 -0.53 -17.91 -4.01
N ASP A 112 -0.47 -17.09 -2.96
CA ASP A 112 -1.51 -16.97 -1.93
C ASP A 112 -1.80 -15.49 -1.63
N LEU A 113 -2.49 -14.84 -2.58
CA LEU A 113 -2.93 -13.47 -2.43
C LEU A 113 -4.02 -13.30 -1.36
N THR A 114 -4.44 -14.34 -0.61
CA THR A 114 -5.38 -14.17 0.51
C THR A 114 -4.80 -13.30 1.63
N ILE A 115 -3.48 -13.07 1.65
CA ILE A 115 -2.84 -12.06 2.48
C ILE A 115 -3.32 -10.63 2.15
N LEU A 116 -3.68 -10.41 0.88
CA LEU A 116 -4.39 -9.23 0.43
C LEU A 116 -5.86 -9.50 0.71
N GLN A 117 -6.33 -8.98 1.83
CA GLN A 117 -7.70 -9.18 2.27
C GLN A 117 -8.66 -8.76 1.15
N GLU A 118 -9.58 -9.63 0.77
CA GLU A 118 -10.63 -9.29 -0.19
C GLU A 118 -11.44 -8.09 0.31
N GLY A 119 -11.66 -7.09 -0.55
CA GLY A 119 -12.23 -5.79 -0.17
C GLY A 119 -11.26 -4.87 0.59
N GLY A 120 -10.04 -5.32 0.86
CA GLY A 120 -8.95 -4.50 1.38
C GLY A 120 -8.47 -3.46 0.35
N TYR A 121 -7.93 -2.35 0.85
CA TYR A 121 -7.60 -1.22 -0.01
C TYR A 121 -6.65 -1.56 -1.16
N LEU A 122 -5.61 -2.38 -0.94
CA LEU A 122 -4.65 -2.67 -2.01
C LEU A 122 -5.32 -3.37 -3.19
N VAL A 123 -6.21 -4.32 -2.92
CA VAL A 123 -6.99 -5.02 -3.96
C VAL A 123 -7.85 -4.02 -4.72
N ASN A 124 -8.58 -3.17 -4.00
CA ASN A 124 -9.46 -2.17 -4.61
C ASN A 124 -8.68 -1.12 -5.42
N TYR A 125 -7.54 -0.67 -4.90
CA TYR A 125 -6.63 0.25 -5.58
C TYR A 125 -6.12 -0.36 -6.89
N LEU A 126 -5.63 -1.60 -6.88
CA LEU A 126 -5.13 -2.27 -8.09
C LEU A 126 -6.24 -2.43 -9.12
N ALA A 127 -7.45 -2.84 -8.69
CA ALA A 127 -8.61 -2.97 -9.57
C ALA A 127 -9.05 -1.61 -10.16
N ALA A 128 -9.07 -0.56 -9.35
CA ALA A 128 -9.40 0.80 -9.78
C ALA A 128 -8.39 1.34 -10.79
N MET A 129 -7.10 1.15 -10.52
CA MET A 129 -6.02 1.55 -11.43
C MET A 129 -6.16 0.81 -12.76
N LYS A 130 -6.32 -0.52 -12.74
CA LYS A 130 -6.55 -1.32 -13.96
C LYS A 130 -7.74 -0.77 -14.76
N THR A 131 -8.84 -0.48 -14.09
CA THR A 131 -10.05 0.10 -14.71
C THR A 131 -9.77 1.44 -15.39
N LEU A 132 -9.06 2.36 -14.71
CA LEU A 132 -8.73 3.68 -15.24
C LEU A 132 -7.85 3.59 -16.50
N PHE A 133 -6.86 2.70 -16.51
CA PHE A 133 -6.00 2.50 -17.67
C PHE A 133 -6.75 1.87 -18.84
N THR A 134 -7.61 0.87 -18.60
CA THR A 134 -8.45 0.28 -19.66
C THR A 134 -9.43 1.31 -20.23
N GLN A 135 -10.16 2.04 -19.38
CA GLN A 135 -11.09 3.08 -19.82
C GLN A 135 -10.39 4.20 -20.60
N GLY A 136 -9.19 4.61 -20.17
CA GLY A 136 -8.43 5.62 -20.91
C GLY A 136 -8.03 5.15 -22.31
N LYS A 137 -7.83 3.84 -22.51
CA LYS A 137 -7.57 3.29 -23.84
C LYS A 137 -8.81 3.34 -24.70
N ASP A 138 -9.95 2.93 -24.16
CA ASP A 138 -11.24 2.93 -24.85
C ASP A 138 -11.67 4.35 -25.26
N GLN A 139 -11.30 5.35 -24.46
CA GLN A 139 -11.55 6.78 -24.72
C GLN A 139 -10.49 7.43 -25.63
N GLY A 140 -9.47 6.68 -26.08
CA GLY A 140 -8.41 7.19 -26.93
C GLY A 140 -7.47 8.20 -26.24
N LEU A 141 -7.40 8.19 -24.91
CA LEU A 141 -6.56 9.11 -24.12
C LEU A 141 -5.07 8.77 -24.16
N TRP A 142 -4.71 7.52 -24.47
CA TRP A 142 -3.32 7.08 -24.45
C TRP A 142 -2.69 7.10 -25.84
N ASP A 143 -1.62 7.89 -26.00
CA ASP A 143 -0.77 7.91 -27.19
C ASP A 143 0.25 6.75 -27.19
N THR A 144 -0.28 5.54 -27.30
CA THR A 144 0.54 4.32 -27.35
C THR A 144 -0.18 3.21 -28.10
N LYS A 145 0.60 2.28 -28.66
CA LYS A 145 0.09 1.05 -29.27
C LYS A 145 -0.32 0.00 -28.24
N LEU A 146 0.12 0.15 -26.98
CA LEU A 146 -0.23 -0.78 -25.90
C LEU A 146 -1.75 -0.80 -25.65
N SER A 147 -2.24 -1.95 -25.18
CA SER A 147 -3.57 -2.03 -24.58
C SER A 147 -3.59 -1.26 -23.25
N GLY A 148 -4.79 -0.92 -22.75
CA GLY A 148 -4.90 -0.30 -21.43
C GLY A 148 -4.37 -1.22 -20.33
N GLU A 149 -4.56 -2.53 -20.46
CA GLU A 149 -4.06 -3.52 -19.49
C GLU A 149 -2.52 -3.63 -19.50
N ASP A 150 -1.89 -3.64 -20.66
CA ASP A 150 -0.41 -3.67 -20.74
C ASP A 150 0.21 -2.39 -20.18
N LEU A 151 -0.42 -1.24 -20.46
CA LEU A 151 0.01 0.04 -19.90
C LEU A 151 -0.14 0.07 -18.36
N TYR A 152 -1.22 -0.50 -17.83
CA TYR A 152 -1.42 -0.68 -16.39
C TYR A 152 -0.31 -1.54 -15.78
N TRP A 153 0.01 -2.70 -16.37
CA TRP A 153 1.06 -3.55 -15.80
C TRP A 153 2.44 -2.89 -15.85
N ASN A 154 2.77 -2.19 -16.93
CA ASN A 154 4.00 -1.38 -16.98
C ASN A 154 4.04 -0.34 -15.85
N TYR A 155 2.92 0.34 -15.61
CA TYR A 155 2.81 1.32 -14.53
C TYR A 155 3.00 0.69 -13.14
N ILE A 156 2.37 -0.46 -12.88
CA ILE A 156 2.49 -1.17 -11.60
C ILE A 156 3.91 -1.70 -11.39
N HIS A 157 4.56 -2.21 -12.43
CA HIS A 157 5.94 -2.67 -12.34
C HIS A 157 6.91 -1.51 -12.06
N ASP A 158 6.73 -0.36 -12.70
CA ASP A 158 7.56 0.83 -12.44
C ASP A 158 7.36 1.33 -10.99
N LEU A 159 6.11 1.43 -10.53
CA LEU A 159 5.81 1.78 -9.15
C LEU A 159 6.43 0.79 -8.16
N LEU A 160 6.28 -0.52 -8.39
CA LEU A 160 6.86 -1.55 -7.53
C LEU A 160 8.38 -1.48 -7.51
N GLY A 161 9.02 -1.22 -8.66
CA GLY A 161 10.45 -1.00 -8.77
C GLY A 161 10.91 0.21 -7.94
N LEU A 162 10.19 1.33 -8.05
CA LEU A 162 10.46 2.53 -7.29
C LEU A 162 10.32 2.31 -5.76
N LEU A 163 9.25 1.65 -5.33
CA LEU A 163 9.02 1.29 -3.92
C LEU A 163 10.13 0.35 -3.39
N SER A 164 10.53 -0.63 -4.21
CA SER A 164 11.57 -1.59 -3.86
C SER A 164 12.92 -0.90 -3.71
N GLU A 165 13.31 -0.06 -4.65
CA GLU A 165 14.55 0.71 -4.58
C GLU A 165 14.58 1.65 -3.36
N TRP A 166 13.48 2.38 -3.14
CA TRP A 166 13.37 3.32 -2.02
C TRP A 166 13.52 2.62 -0.67
N SER A 167 12.86 1.47 -0.50
CA SER A 167 12.94 0.68 0.73
C SER A 167 14.33 0.07 0.94
N ALA A 168 14.93 -0.48 -0.11
CA ALA A 168 16.27 -1.06 -0.07
C ALA A 168 17.34 -0.01 0.29
N LYS A 169 17.18 1.22 -0.22
CA LYS A 169 18.07 2.35 0.07
C LYS A 169 17.67 3.14 1.31
N LYS A 170 16.89 2.56 2.22
CA LYS A 170 16.50 3.17 3.52
C LYS A 170 15.91 4.57 3.38
N GLY A 171 15.13 4.80 2.32
CA GLY A 171 14.48 6.08 2.07
C GLY A 171 15.40 7.21 1.62
N SER A 172 16.56 6.90 1.02
CA SER A 172 17.59 7.86 0.61
C SER A 172 17.17 8.95 -0.39
N PHE A 173 15.98 8.87 -1.00
CA PHE A 173 15.47 9.86 -1.93
C PHE A 173 13.99 10.18 -1.67
N ASP A 174 13.54 11.31 -2.21
CA ASP A 174 12.14 11.74 -2.12
C ASP A 174 11.25 10.88 -3.02
N LEU A 175 10.58 9.91 -2.40
CA LEU A 175 9.66 9.00 -3.08
C LEU A 175 8.48 9.73 -3.72
N ARG A 176 7.99 10.82 -3.11
CA ARG A 176 6.87 11.60 -3.65
C ARG A 176 7.25 12.25 -4.97
N LYS A 177 8.43 12.88 -4.99
CA LYS A 177 8.97 13.50 -6.20
C LYS A 177 9.24 12.47 -7.30
N ALA A 178 9.80 11.32 -6.94
CA ALA A 178 10.07 10.25 -7.91
C ALA A 178 8.78 9.66 -8.49
N ALA A 179 7.76 9.41 -7.67
CA ALA A 179 6.47 8.94 -8.14
C ALA A 179 5.73 9.97 -8.99
N ALA A 180 5.78 11.26 -8.65
CA ALA A 180 5.22 12.32 -9.49
C ALA A 180 5.87 12.36 -10.87
N LYS A 181 7.20 12.15 -10.94
CA LYS A 181 7.93 12.02 -12.22
C LYS A 181 7.49 10.78 -12.99
N MET A 182 7.32 9.63 -12.33
CA MET A 182 6.77 8.41 -12.94
C MET A 182 5.41 8.68 -13.59
N VAL A 183 4.48 9.34 -12.88
CA VAL A 183 3.16 9.71 -13.42
C VAL A 183 3.26 10.63 -14.64
N SER A 184 4.24 11.55 -14.65
CA SER A 184 4.43 12.48 -15.78
C SER A 184 4.86 11.80 -17.09
N PHE A 185 5.29 10.54 -17.03
CA PHE A 185 5.64 9.74 -18.22
C PHE A 185 4.46 8.98 -18.84
N LEU A 186 3.25 9.14 -18.30
CA LEU A 186 2.06 8.58 -18.94
C LEU A 186 1.92 9.14 -20.36
N PRO A 187 1.74 8.27 -21.38
CA PRO A 187 1.62 8.72 -22.76
C PRO A 187 0.22 9.27 -23.00
N ILE A 188 -0.05 10.49 -22.53
CA ILE A 188 -1.34 11.16 -22.70
C ILE A 188 -1.37 11.80 -24.08
N LYS A 189 -2.44 11.58 -24.83
CA LYS A 189 -2.68 12.23 -26.12
C LYS A 189 -3.02 13.72 -25.87
N ASP A 190 -2.34 14.61 -26.61
CA ASP A 190 -2.59 16.06 -26.58
C ASP A 190 -4.05 16.43 -26.93
#